data_AF-A0A7X7AQ38-F1
#
_entry.id   AF-A0A7X7AQ38-F1
#
_cell.length_a   1.000
_cell.length_b   1.000
_cell.length_c   1.000
_cell.angle_alpha   90.00
_cell.angle_beta   90.00
_cell.angle_gamma   90.00
#
_symmetry.space_group_name_H-M   'P 1'
#
loop_
_entity.id
_entity.type
_entity.pdbx_description
1 polymer ?
#
loop_
_entity_poly.entity_id
_entity_poly.type
_entity_poly.pdbx_seq_one_letter_code
_entity_poly.pdbx_strand_id
1 'polypeptide(L)'
;MRNANDYKTSLILFVCGIIPVVWLALLIAPYVSGGLIEIVENLPVVMINPFQITVSENSTKTVLILLIFYGMGFGIYLSTRRNYRRREEHGSAKWGNAGTLNKKYRDKNPSANKLLTRNVSIGLDGRKHRRNLNIMVVGGSGAGKTRFFAKPNMMQAYDQSYVCLDPKGEIIRAVGGLLEEKGYEVRVLDLINMHRSHCYNPFVYLRDDNDVQRLVTNLFKSTTPKGSQSQDPFWDTAASMLLLALVFYLKYEAPKDEQNFPMVMELLRAGDVREDDDSYISPLDELFDRLETTNPEHIALKYYRDYHSGSAKTLKSIQITLAARLEKFNLESLASLT
;
A
#
# COMPACT_ATOMS: atom_id res chain seq x y z
N MET A 1 18.94 0.35 22.50
CA MET A 1 20.25 0.27 23.15
C MET A 1 20.09 0.03 24.65
N ARG A 2 19.19 0.72 25.38
CA ARG A 2 18.83 0.35 26.77
C ARG A 2 18.48 -1.13 26.96
N ASN A 3 17.48 -1.69 26.26
CA ASN A 3 17.07 -3.09 26.51
C ASN A 3 18.12 -4.17 26.20
N ALA A 4 19.04 -3.93 25.25
CA ALA A 4 20.11 -4.90 24.95
C ALA A 4 21.23 -4.84 25.99
N ASN A 5 21.52 -3.64 26.51
CA ASN A 5 22.41 -3.47 27.65
C ASN A 5 21.76 -4.01 28.92
N ASP A 6 20.46 -3.78 29.14
CA ASP A 6 19.74 -4.29 30.30
C ASP A 6 19.72 -5.82 30.32
N TYR A 7 19.53 -6.48 29.16
CA TYR A 7 19.63 -7.94 29.06
C TYR A 7 21.05 -8.44 29.37
N LYS A 8 22.08 -7.79 28.81
CA LYS A 8 23.48 -8.13 29.12
C LYS A 8 23.80 -7.92 30.61
N THR A 9 23.35 -6.82 31.20
CA THR A 9 23.52 -6.52 32.62
C THR A 9 22.78 -7.53 33.49
N SER A 10 21.54 -7.91 33.14
CA SER A 10 20.80 -8.96 33.84
C SER A 10 21.48 -10.33 33.72
N LEU A 11 22.07 -10.66 32.57
CA LEU A 11 22.82 -11.90 32.39
C LEU A 11 24.10 -11.91 33.24
N ILE A 12 24.81 -10.78 33.33
CA ILE A 12 25.99 -10.64 34.20
C ILE A 12 25.59 -10.81 35.67
N LEU A 13 24.50 -10.16 36.11
CA LEU A 13 23.98 -10.31 37.48
C LEU A 13 23.56 -11.75 37.79
N PHE A 14 23.00 -12.47 36.81
CA PHE A 14 22.67 -13.89 36.96
C PHE A 14 23.92 -14.74 37.20
N VAL A 15 24.96 -14.57 36.36
CA VAL A 15 26.21 -15.31 36.49
C VAL A 15 26.90 -15.00 37.82
N CYS A 16 26.91 -13.74 38.24
CA CYS A 16 27.46 -13.36 39.55
C CYS A 16 26.67 -13.97 40.72
N GLY A 17 25.35 -14.14 40.59
CA GLY A 17 24.50 -14.73 41.62
C GLY A 17 24.64 -16.25 41.76
N ILE A 18 25.27 -16.94 40.82
CA ILE A 18 25.61 -18.37 40.95
C ILE A 18 26.57 -18.59 42.14
N ILE A 19 27.54 -17.69 42.32
CA ILE A 19 28.58 -17.81 43.37
C ILE A 19 27.97 -17.85 44.78
N PRO A 20 27.13 -16.89 45.22
CA PRO A 20 26.51 -16.95 46.55
C PRO A 20 25.52 -18.12 46.70
N VAL A 21 24.87 -18.56 45.62
CA VAL A 21 23.94 -19.71 45.65
C VAL A 21 24.71 -21.01 45.90
N VAL A 22 25.83 -21.21 45.22
CA VAL A 22 26.71 -22.37 45.43
C VAL A 22 27.31 -22.33 46.85
N TRP A 23 27.78 -21.17 47.30
CA TRP A 23 28.31 -20.98 48.64
C TRP A 23 27.28 -21.33 49.73
N LEU A 24 26.07 -20.78 49.65
CA LEU A 24 24.99 -21.08 50.58
C LEU A 24 24.58 -22.56 50.55
N ALA A 25 24.56 -23.17 49.37
CA ALA A 25 24.26 -24.58 49.21
C ALA A 25 25.28 -25.49 49.89
N LEU A 26 26.56 -25.16 49.81
CA LEU A 26 27.65 -25.89 50.47
C LEU A 26 27.63 -25.74 52.00
N LEU A 27 27.22 -24.57 52.48
CA LEU A 27 27.08 -24.29 53.91
C LEU A 27 25.90 -25.04 54.56
N ILE A 28 24.80 -25.21 53.83
CA ILE A 28 23.60 -25.89 54.33
C ILE A 28 23.67 -27.41 54.12
N ALA A 29 24.45 -27.88 53.14
CA ALA A 29 24.56 -29.28 52.75
C ALA A 29 24.72 -30.32 53.90
N PRO A 30 25.45 -30.04 55.00
CA PRO A 30 25.57 -30.98 56.12
C PRO A 30 24.25 -31.22 56.88
N TYR A 31 23.34 -30.25 56.87
CA TYR A 31 22.09 -30.23 57.67
C TYR A 31 20.86 -30.64 56.85
N VAL A 32 21.05 -31.03 55.58
CA VAL A 32 19.94 -31.39 54.68
C VAL A 32 19.30 -32.73 55.06
N SER A 33 20.02 -33.61 55.76
CA SER A 33 19.54 -34.93 56.16
C SER A 33 18.42 -34.91 57.21
N GLY A 34 18.40 -33.97 58.16
CA GLY A 34 17.31 -33.81 59.13
C GLY A 34 16.19 -32.88 58.65
N GLY A 35 16.19 -32.54 57.36
CA GLY A 35 15.12 -31.78 56.72
C GLY A 35 15.13 -30.29 57.04
N LEU A 36 14.00 -29.61 56.76
CA LEU A 36 13.91 -28.14 56.81
C LEU A 36 14.10 -27.57 58.22
N ILE A 37 13.74 -28.31 59.27
CA ILE A 37 13.83 -27.85 60.66
C ILE A 37 15.30 -27.75 61.08
N GLU A 38 16.09 -28.78 60.79
CA GLU A 38 17.53 -28.80 61.10
C GLU A 38 18.31 -27.74 60.31
N ILE A 39 17.92 -27.48 59.06
CA ILE A 39 18.48 -26.38 58.26
C ILE A 39 18.22 -25.03 58.91
N VAL A 40 16.98 -24.77 59.37
CA VAL A 40 16.59 -23.48 59.94
C VAL A 40 17.26 -23.24 61.30
N GLU A 41 17.35 -24.27 62.15
CA GLU A 41 17.99 -24.15 63.46
C GLU A 41 19.51 -23.92 63.36
N ASN A 42 20.17 -24.50 62.36
CA ASN A 42 21.62 -24.37 62.17
C ASN A 42 22.04 -23.20 61.28
N LEU A 43 21.10 -22.57 60.55
CA LEU A 43 21.39 -21.43 59.67
C LEU A 43 22.13 -20.27 60.39
N PRO A 44 21.76 -19.84 61.61
CA PRO A 44 22.46 -18.77 62.32
C PRO A 44 23.90 -19.14 62.68
N VAL A 45 24.15 -20.40 63.06
CA VAL A 45 25.47 -20.91 63.45
C VAL A 45 26.41 -20.92 62.24
N VAL A 46 25.90 -21.35 61.09
CA VAL A 46 26.64 -21.39 59.84
C VAL A 46 26.95 -19.99 59.30
N MET A 47 26.08 -19.02 59.56
CA MET A 47 26.30 -17.61 59.20
C MET A 47 27.36 -16.92 60.07
N ILE A 48 27.58 -17.37 61.31
CA ILE A 48 28.66 -16.89 62.18
C ILE A 48 30.03 -17.37 61.69
N ASN A 49 30.09 -18.55 61.04
CA ASN A 49 31.32 -19.13 60.49
C ASN A 49 31.23 -19.37 58.97
N PRO A 50 31.17 -18.28 58.17
CA PRO A 50 30.81 -18.32 56.74
C PRO A 50 31.81 -19.05 55.82
N PHE A 51 33.03 -19.34 56.30
CA PHE A 51 34.10 -19.97 55.51
C PHE A 51 34.37 -21.42 55.89
N GLN A 52 33.65 -21.96 56.88
CA GLN A 52 33.84 -23.33 57.34
C GLN A 52 32.94 -24.29 56.56
N ILE A 53 33.40 -24.70 55.37
CA ILE A 53 32.66 -25.59 54.47
C ILE A 53 33.05 -27.05 54.75
N THR A 54 32.08 -27.88 55.12
CA THR A 54 32.25 -29.32 55.28
C THR A 54 31.59 -30.05 54.11
N VAL A 55 32.38 -30.78 53.34
CA VAL A 55 31.87 -31.53 52.18
C VAL A 55 31.19 -32.80 52.68
N SER A 56 29.85 -32.81 52.63
CA SER A 56 29.02 -33.99 52.95
C SER A 56 28.56 -34.71 51.67
N GLU A 57 28.06 -35.94 51.81
CA GLU A 57 27.48 -36.74 50.71
C GLU A 57 26.32 -36.01 49.99
N ASN A 58 25.61 -35.13 50.71
CA ASN A 58 24.48 -34.36 50.17
C ASN A 58 24.90 -33.06 49.45
N SER A 59 26.17 -32.67 49.46
CA SER A 59 26.65 -31.39 48.91
C SER A 59 26.31 -31.20 47.44
N THR A 60 26.51 -32.23 46.62
CA THR A 60 26.27 -32.17 45.17
C THR A 60 24.78 -32.04 44.85
N LYS A 61 23.92 -32.78 45.56
CA LYS A 61 22.46 -32.73 45.41
C LYS A 61 21.92 -31.36 45.81
N THR A 62 22.37 -30.81 46.94
CA THR A 62 21.93 -29.52 47.47
C THR A 62 22.32 -28.35 46.55
N VAL A 63 23.55 -28.35 46.02
CA VAL A 63 24.00 -27.34 45.05
C VAL A 63 23.16 -27.39 43.78
N LEU A 64 22.90 -28.57 43.23
CA LEU A 64 22.14 -28.72 41.99
C LEU A 64 20.68 -28.27 42.16
N ILE A 65 20.04 -28.63 43.28
CA ILE A 65 18.67 -28.22 43.60
C ILE A 65 18.57 -26.69 43.72
N LEU A 66 19.46 -26.05 44.48
CA LEU A 66 19.43 -24.60 44.66
C LEU A 66 19.76 -23.83 43.37
N LEU A 67 20.65 -24.36 42.51
CA LEU A 67 20.90 -23.78 41.19
C LEU A 67 19.68 -23.88 40.25
N ILE A 68 18.92 -24.98 40.31
CA ILE A 68 17.66 -25.12 39.57
C ILE A 68 16.63 -24.09 40.05
N PHE A 69 16.44 -23.95 41.38
CA PHE A 69 15.53 -22.94 41.93
C PHE A 69 15.96 -21.52 41.57
N TYR A 70 17.25 -21.23 41.61
CA TYR A 70 17.81 -19.94 41.20
C TYR A 70 17.58 -19.66 39.72
N GLY A 71 17.86 -20.63 38.85
CA GLY A 71 17.62 -20.56 37.41
C GLY A 71 16.13 -20.35 37.07
N MET A 72 15.24 -21.08 37.75
CA MET A 72 13.79 -20.95 37.60
C MET A 72 13.29 -19.58 38.06
N GLY A 73 13.73 -19.10 39.22
CA GLY A 73 13.40 -17.76 39.73
C GLY A 73 13.88 -16.65 38.80
N PHE A 74 15.08 -16.77 38.25
CA PHE A 74 15.60 -15.83 37.27
C PHE A 74 14.84 -15.88 35.93
N GLY A 75 14.43 -17.07 35.49
CA GLY A 75 13.58 -17.25 34.32
C GLY A 75 12.22 -16.55 34.46
N ILE A 76 11.57 -16.71 35.62
CA ILE A 76 10.30 -16.02 35.95
C ILE A 76 10.50 -14.51 35.99
N TYR A 77 11.61 -14.04 36.58
CA TYR A 77 11.96 -12.63 36.62
C TYR A 77 12.09 -12.01 35.22
N LEU A 78 12.77 -12.70 34.31
CA LEU A 78 12.90 -12.25 32.92
C LEU A 78 11.57 -12.28 32.17
N SER A 79 10.74 -13.31 32.38
CA SER A 79 9.42 -13.45 31.75
C SER A 79 8.43 -12.37 32.22
N THR A 80 8.49 -11.99 33.50
CA THR A 80 7.61 -10.99 34.10
C THR A 80 7.97 -9.56 33.69
N ARG A 81 9.21 -9.33 33.19
CA ARG A 81 9.63 -8.02 32.67
C ARG A 81 8.95 -7.71 31.34
N ARG A 82 7.81 -7.04 31.43
CA ARG A 82 7.18 -6.39 30.28
C ARG A 82 8.07 -5.26 29.74
N ASN A 83 8.13 -5.15 28.41
CA ASN A 83 8.86 -4.10 27.70
C ASN A 83 8.15 -2.74 27.81
N TYR A 84 8.17 -2.13 28.99
CA TYR A 84 7.63 -0.78 29.21
C TYR A 84 8.66 0.29 28.83
N ARG A 85 8.23 1.27 28.04
CA ARG A 85 9.00 2.48 27.75
C ARG A 85 8.57 3.60 28.70
N ARG A 86 9.03 3.52 29.95
CA ARG A 86 8.67 4.50 30.98
C ARG A 86 9.23 5.87 30.62
N ARG A 87 8.40 6.92 30.72
CA ARG A 87 8.72 8.32 30.38
C ARG A 87 8.99 8.59 28.89
N GLU A 88 8.61 7.69 28.01
CA GLU A 88 8.59 7.96 26.57
C GLU A 88 7.14 8.09 26.12
N GLU A 89 6.82 9.21 25.46
CA GLU A 89 5.51 9.37 24.83
C GLU A 89 5.36 8.44 23.63
N HIS A 90 4.10 8.13 23.33
CA HIS A 90 3.75 7.37 22.14
C HIS A 90 4.17 8.15 20.88
N GLY A 91 4.93 7.53 19.99
CA GLY A 91 5.48 8.19 18.79
C GLY A 91 6.91 8.71 18.94
N SER A 92 7.53 8.57 20.12
CA SER A 92 8.94 8.88 20.33
C SER A 92 9.87 8.14 19.35
N ALA A 93 10.82 8.89 18.77
CA ALA A 93 11.79 8.40 17.80
C ALA A 93 13.23 8.47 18.36
N LYS A 94 14.12 7.66 17.78
CA LYS A 94 15.56 7.71 18.07
C LYS A 94 16.37 7.40 16.83
N TRP A 95 17.58 7.93 16.78
CA TRP A 95 18.54 7.58 15.74
C TRP A 95 18.88 6.09 15.81
N GLY A 96 18.71 5.41 14.67
CA GLY A 96 19.05 4.00 14.51
C GLY A 96 20.41 3.84 13.86
N ASN A 97 21.13 2.77 14.21
CA ASN A 97 22.31 2.36 13.46
C ASN A 97 21.90 1.74 12.11
N ALA A 98 22.47 2.25 11.02
CA ALA A 98 22.12 1.83 9.66
C ALA A 98 22.34 0.33 9.42
N GLY A 99 23.45 -0.24 9.93
CA GLY A 99 23.75 -1.67 9.78
C GLY A 99 22.72 -2.56 10.48
N THR A 100 22.34 -2.20 11.72
CA THR A 100 21.31 -2.91 12.47
C THR A 100 19.94 -2.81 11.79
N LEU A 101 19.57 -1.63 11.28
CA LEU A 101 18.32 -1.42 10.56
C LEU A 101 18.30 -2.23 9.25
N ASN A 102 19.37 -2.15 8.46
CA ASN A 102 19.48 -2.89 7.21
C ASN A 102 19.40 -4.39 7.46
N LYS A 103 20.14 -4.94 8.43
CA LYS A 103 20.07 -6.37 8.78
C LYS A 103 18.66 -6.80 9.20
N LYS A 104 17.90 -5.92 9.82
CA LYS A 104 16.53 -6.19 10.27
C LYS A 104 15.52 -6.21 9.12
N TYR A 105 15.65 -5.28 8.17
CA TYR A 105 14.62 -5.01 7.16
C TYR A 105 14.95 -5.55 5.77
N ARG A 106 16.23 -5.73 5.43
CA ARG A 106 16.63 -6.25 4.13
C ARG A 106 16.22 -7.71 3.98
N ASP A 107 15.84 -8.07 2.77
CA ASP A 107 15.83 -9.45 2.35
C ASP A 107 17.25 -9.96 2.09
N LYS A 108 17.45 -11.27 2.18
CA LYS A 108 18.73 -11.91 1.86
C LYS A 108 19.00 -11.88 0.35
N ASN A 109 17.95 -11.99 -0.48
CA ASN A 109 18.07 -11.86 -1.91
C ASN A 109 18.24 -10.37 -2.29
N PRO A 110 19.37 -9.95 -2.90
CA PRO A 110 19.57 -8.57 -3.31
C PRO A 110 18.47 -8.06 -4.24
N SER A 111 17.93 -8.91 -5.12
CA SER A 111 16.86 -8.56 -6.07
C SER A 111 15.47 -8.49 -5.43
N ALA A 112 15.33 -8.75 -4.13
CA ALA A 112 14.06 -8.66 -3.41
C ALA A 112 14.03 -7.48 -2.43
N ASN A 113 14.80 -6.43 -2.71
CA ASN A 113 15.02 -5.30 -1.81
C ASN A 113 14.80 -3.96 -2.49
N LYS A 114 13.90 -3.13 -1.98
CA LYS A 114 13.80 -1.72 -2.34
C LYS A 114 14.93 -0.91 -1.71
N LEU A 115 15.65 -0.13 -2.51
CA LEU A 115 16.74 0.73 -2.03
C LEU A 115 16.19 2.02 -1.43
N LEU A 116 16.59 2.33 -0.20
CA LEU A 116 16.20 3.56 0.50
C LEU A 116 17.36 4.54 0.61
N THR A 117 18.55 4.04 0.97
CA THR A 117 19.79 4.82 1.06
C THR A 117 20.97 3.93 0.64
N ARG A 118 22.18 4.50 0.61
CA ARG A 118 23.43 3.72 0.37
C ARG A 118 23.58 2.52 1.32
N ASN A 119 23.08 2.61 2.55
CA ASN A 119 23.34 1.63 3.60
C ASN A 119 22.09 0.87 4.06
N VAL A 120 20.89 1.25 3.58
CA VAL A 120 19.62 0.71 4.05
C VAL A 120 18.72 0.38 2.87
N SER A 121 18.20 -0.84 2.91
CA SER A 121 17.20 -1.38 2.00
C SER A 121 16.08 -2.05 2.81
N ILE A 122 14.92 -2.20 2.18
CA ILE A 122 13.76 -2.89 2.75
C ILE A 122 13.31 -3.99 1.81
N GLY A 123 13.13 -5.20 2.34
CA GLY A 123 12.62 -6.33 1.57
C GLY A 123 11.24 -6.04 0.98
N LEU A 124 10.91 -6.68 -0.14
CA LEU A 124 9.60 -6.53 -0.78
C LEU A 124 8.48 -7.32 -0.08
N ASP A 125 8.81 -8.19 0.87
CA ASP A 125 7.81 -8.89 1.70
C ASP A 125 7.43 -8.06 2.94
N GLY A 126 6.37 -7.26 2.77
CA GLY A 126 5.77 -6.44 3.83
C GLY A 126 5.33 -7.21 5.07
N ARG A 127 4.96 -8.50 4.93
CA ARG A 127 4.45 -9.33 6.04
C ARG A 127 5.57 -9.73 6.98
N LYS A 128 6.72 -10.11 6.43
CA LYS A 128 7.93 -10.50 7.18
C LYS A 128 8.37 -9.43 8.16
N HIS A 129 8.38 -8.16 7.74
CA HIS A 129 8.83 -7.05 8.59
C HIS A 129 7.70 -6.18 9.15
N ARG A 130 6.43 -6.51 8.87
CA ARG A 130 5.22 -5.79 9.31
C ARG A 130 5.28 -4.29 9.01
N ARG A 131 5.70 -3.92 7.79
CA ARG A 131 5.72 -2.52 7.32
C ARG A 131 5.12 -2.43 5.93
N ASN A 132 4.45 -1.31 5.65
CA ASN A 132 4.12 -0.94 4.28
C ASN A 132 5.39 -0.58 3.50
N LEU A 133 5.32 -0.70 2.19
CA LEU A 133 6.42 -0.38 1.26
C LEU A 133 6.23 0.96 0.57
N ASN A 134 5.24 1.74 1.02
CA ASN A 134 4.97 3.06 0.48
C ASN A 134 6.05 4.01 0.99
N ILE A 135 6.81 4.60 0.08
CA ILE A 135 7.92 5.50 0.42
C ILE A 135 7.56 6.91 -0.01
N MET A 136 7.59 7.84 0.95
CA MET A 136 7.52 9.27 0.69
C MET A 136 8.95 9.82 0.64
N VAL A 137 9.36 10.34 -0.51
CA VAL A 137 10.67 10.97 -0.69
C VAL A 137 10.49 12.48 -0.72
N VAL A 138 10.96 13.15 0.33
CA VAL A 138 10.88 14.62 0.47
C VAL A 138 12.24 15.22 0.16
N GLY A 139 12.25 16.22 -0.72
CA GLY A 139 13.46 16.98 -1.05
C GLY A 139 13.15 18.13 -1.99
N GLY A 140 13.92 19.21 -1.89
CA GLY A 140 13.78 20.40 -2.75
C GLY A 140 14.01 20.11 -4.24
N SER A 141 13.83 21.14 -5.07
CA SER A 141 14.29 21.08 -6.46
C SER A 141 15.81 20.83 -6.50
N GLY A 142 16.29 20.03 -7.45
CA GLY A 142 17.72 19.69 -7.54
C GLY A 142 18.25 18.71 -6.49
N ALA A 143 17.47 18.31 -5.48
CA ALA A 143 17.90 17.36 -4.42
C ALA A 143 18.20 15.93 -4.91
N GLY A 144 18.04 15.66 -6.21
CA GLY A 144 18.39 14.37 -6.82
C GLY A 144 17.39 13.25 -6.57
N LYS A 145 16.11 13.55 -6.27
CA LYS A 145 15.03 12.55 -6.07
C LYS A 145 14.98 11.51 -7.20
N THR A 146 14.98 11.97 -8.45
CA THR A 146 14.96 11.09 -9.63
C THR A 146 16.26 10.30 -9.77
N ARG A 147 17.41 10.95 -9.60
CA ARG A 147 18.74 10.36 -9.81
C ARG A 147 19.12 9.32 -8.75
N PHE A 148 18.84 9.61 -7.48
CA PHE A 148 19.32 8.80 -6.36
C PHE A 148 18.28 7.82 -5.80
N PHE A 149 16.98 8.03 -6.08
CA PHE A 149 15.93 7.13 -5.60
C PHE A 149 15.18 6.43 -6.73
N ALA A 150 14.59 7.18 -7.68
CA ALA A 150 13.74 6.58 -8.72
C ALA A 150 14.54 5.69 -9.68
N LYS A 151 15.59 6.24 -10.32
CA LYS A 151 16.40 5.52 -11.29
C LYS A 151 17.03 4.24 -10.70
N PRO A 152 17.72 4.27 -9.54
CA PRO A 152 18.33 3.04 -8.98
C PRO A 152 17.31 1.96 -8.61
N ASN A 153 16.10 2.33 -8.20
CA ASN A 153 15.05 1.35 -7.91
C ASN A 153 14.44 0.73 -9.18
N MET A 154 14.42 1.45 -10.30
CA MET A 154 13.97 0.92 -11.58
C MET A 154 15.08 0.08 -12.26
N MET A 155 16.33 0.52 -12.19
CA MET A 155 17.48 -0.20 -12.75
C MET A 155 17.72 -1.57 -12.11
N GLN A 156 17.16 -1.81 -10.92
CA GLN A 156 17.20 -3.14 -10.33
C GLN A 156 16.34 -4.16 -11.07
N ALA A 157 15.39 -3.72 -11.90
CA ALA A 157 14.59 -4.58 -12.76
C ALA A 157 14.08 -5.82 -12.00
N TYR A 158 13.43 -5.58 -10.85
CA TYR A 158 12.86 -6.66 -10.06
C TYR A 158 11.64 -7.23 -10.78
N ASP A 159 11.40 -8.53 -10.65
CA ASP A 159 10.26 -9.25 -11.20
C ASP A 159 8.88 -8.73 -10.72
N GLN A 160 8.52 -7.52 -11.16
CA GLN A 160 7.39 -6.67 -10.76
C GLN A 160 7.14 -5.65 -11.87
N SER A 161 5.87 -5.29 -12.10
CA SER A 161 5.52 -4.24 -13.06
C SER A 161 5.83 -2.83 -12.51
N TYR A 162 6.32 -1.95 -13.38
CA TYR A 162 6.56 -0.55 -13.06
C TYR A 162 5.52 0.34 -13.73
N VAL A 163 4.92 1.25 -12.96
CA VAL A 163 4.14 2.37 -13.49
C VAL A 163 4.81 3.65 -13.01
N CYS A 164 5.21 4.50 -13.96
CA CYS A 164 6.01 5.68 -13.67
C CYS A 164 5.41 6.92 -14.31
N LEU A 165 5.27 7.99 -13.51
CA LEU A 165 4.96 9.32 -14.02
C LEU A 165 6.29 10.02 -14.33
N ASP A 166 6.62 10.16 -15.61
CA ASP A 166 7.87 10.75 -16.08
C ASP A 166 7.62 12.04 -16.88
N PRO A 167 7.29 13.16 -16.22
CA PRO A 167 6.88 14.40 -16.89
C PRO A 167 7.96 15.04 -17.78
N LYS A 168 9.22 14.60 -17.68
CA LYS A 168 10.36 15.10 -18.47
C LYS A 168 10.97 14.04 -19.39
N GLY A 169 10.40 12.84 -19.43
CA GLY A 169 10.99 11.70 -20.14
C GLY A 169 12.41 11.33 -19.68
N GLU A 170 12.85 11.75 -18.49
CA GLU A 170 14.23 11.57 -18.02
C GLU A 170 14.50 10.16 -17.49
N ILE A 171 13.44 9.48 -17.07
CA ILE A 171 13.50 8.12 -16.54
C ILE A 171 13.52 7.16 -17.72
N ILE A 172 12.55 7.25 -18.63
CA ILE A 172 12.46 6.36 -19.79
C ILE A 172 13.72 6.42 -20.66
N ARG A 173 14.26 7.63 -20.90
CA ARG A 173 15.53 7.80 -21.64
C ARG A 173 16.73 7.18 -20.94
N ALA A 174 16.70 7.10 -19.61
CA ALA A 174 17.85 6.61 -18.83
C ALA A 174 17.79 5.11 -18.54
N VAL A 175 16.60 4.52 -18.42
CA VAL A 175 16.43 3.12 -18.00
C VAL A 175 15.61 2.26 -18.95
N GLY A 176 14.97 2.83 -19.97
CA GLY A 176 14.09 2.11 -20.90
C GLY A 176 14.80 0.96 -21.59
N GLY A 177 15.93 1.22 -22.26
CA GLY A 177 16.70 0.16 -22.92
C GLY A 177 17.20 -0.93 -21.95
N LEU A 178 17.59 -0.55 -20.73
CA LEU A 178 17.95 -1.52 -19.69
C LEU A 178 16.77 -2.42 -19.31
N LEU A 179 15.56 -1.86 -19.21
CA LEU A 179 14.36 -2.64 -18.90
C LEU A 179 14.01 -3.57 -20.06
N GLU A 180 14.10 -3.11 -21.31
CA GLU A 180 13.90 -3.97 -22.50
C GLU A 180 14.90 -5.14 -22.53
N GLU A 181 16.18 -4.87 -22.29
CA GLU A 181 17.23 -5.91 -22.18
C GLU A 181 16.95 -6.91 -21.04
N LYS A 182 16.24 -6.48 -20.00
CA LYS A 182 15.82 -7.32 -18.87
C LYS A 182 14.49 -8.06 -19.13
N GLY A 183 13.93 -7.94 -20.34
CA GLY A 183 12.72 -8.65 -20.76
C GLY A 183 11.41 -7.94 -20.42
N TYR A 184 11.45 -6.64 -20.08
CA TYR A 184 10.23 -5.87 -19.86
C TYR A 184 9.64 -5.41 -21.17
N GLU A 185 8.31 -5.46 -21.24
CA GLU A 185 7.56 -4.71 -22.24
C GLU A 185 7.44 -3.25 -21.77
N VAL A 186 8.13 -2.35 -22.48
CA VAL A 186 8.17 -0.93 -22.15
C VAL A 186 7.16 -0.18 -23.00
N ARG A 187 6.03 0.21 -22.39
CA ARG A 187 4.99 1.03 -23.02
C ARG A 187 5.01 2.45 -22.49
N VAL A 188 4.81 3.42 -23.38
CA VAL A 188 4.82 4.86 -23.05
C VAL A 188 3.51 5.50 -23.50
N LEU A 189 2.75 6.04 -22.56
CA LEU A 189 1.61 6.93 -22.83
C LEU A 189 2.12 8.37 -22.83
N ASP A 190 2.41 8.90 -24.02
CA ASP A 190 2.87 10.29 -24.21
C ASP A 190 1.68 11.19 -24.57
N LEU A 191 1.33 12.10 -23.64
CA LEU A 191 0.24 13.07 -23.83
C LEU A 191 0.72 14.42 -24.39
N ILE A 192 2.02 14.54 -24.71
CA ILE A 192 2.62 15.72 -25.37
C ILE A 192 2.84 15.38 -26.85
N ASN A 193 3.57 14.29 -27.14
CA ASN A 193 3.80 13.80 -28.50
C ASN A 193 2.92 12.58 -28.77
N MET A 194 1.62 12.80 -28.85
CA MET A 194 0.60 11.73 -28.93
C MET A 194 0.84 10.75 -30.09
N HIS A 195 1.37 11.21 -31.22
CA HIS A 195 1.74 10.37 -32.38
C HIS A 195 2.84 9.32 -32.10
N ARG A 196 3.59 9.43 -30.98
CA ARG A 196 4.61 8.45 -30.55
C ARG A 196 4.15 7.60 -29.37
N SER A 197 2.95 7.85 -28.89
CA SER A 197 2.37 7.17 -27.74
C SER A 197 1.98 5.74 -28.11
N HIS A 198 1.93 4.85 -27.12
CA HIS A 198 1.41 3.49 -27.27
C HIS A 198 -0.13 3.43 -27.35
N CYS A 199 -0.78 4.60 -27.42
CA CYS A 199 -2.22 4.75 -27.37
C CYS A 199 -2.84 4.18 -26.06
N TYR A 200 -4.08 4.52 -25.80
CA TYR A 200 -4.85 4.06 -24.67
C TYR A 200 -6.34 4.19 -24.99
N ASN A 201 -7.00 3.05 -25.19
CA ASN A 201 -8.45 2.98 -25.26
C ASN A 201 -9.02 2.32 -23.98
N PRO A 202 -9.80 3.06 -23.16
CA PRO A 202 -10.37 2.52 -21.93
C PRO A 202 -11.38 1.39 -22.17
N PHE A 203 -12.06 1.34 -23.32
CA PHE A 203 -13.08 0.31 -23.62
C PHE A 203 -12.52 -1.11 -23.61
N VAL A 204 -11.23 -1.26 -23.96
CA VAL A 204 -10.49 -2.54 -23.96
C VAL A 204 -10.44 -3.15 -22.54
N TYR A 205 -10.52 -2.32 -21.50
CA TYR A 205 -10.42 -2.74 -20.11
C TYR A 205 -11.77 -2.91 -19.41
N LEU A 206 -12.88 -2.57 -20.08
CA LEU A 206 -14.23 -2.71 -19.53
C LEU A 206 -14.67 -4.17 -19.58
N ARG A 207 -14.90 -4.80 -18.42
CA ARG A 207 -15.32 -6.21 -18.34
C ARG A 207 -16.78 -6.37 -17.95
N ASP A 208 -17.28 -5.48 -17.11
CA ASP A 208 -18.63 -5.52 -16.57
C ASP A 208 -19.21 -4.10 -16.38
N ASP A 209 -20.46 -4.03 -15.93
CA ASP A 209 -21.17 -2.76 -15.72
C ASP A 209 -20.52 -1.88 -14.64
N ASN A 210 -19.88 -2.49 -13.64
CA ASN A 210 -19.21 -1.73 -12.59
C ASN A 210 -17.97 -1.01 -13.15
N ASP A 211 -17.27 -1.61 -14.10
CA ASP A 211 -16.14 -0.97 -14.77
C ASP A 211 -16.58 0.23 -15.61
N VAL A 212 -17.74 0.14 -16.30
CA VAL A 212 -18.33 1.28 -17.03
C VAL A 212 -18.65 2.42 -16.07
N GLN A 213 -19.33 2.13 -14.96
CA GLN A 213 -19.65 3.13 -13.94
C GLN A 213 -18.40 3.77 -13.34
N ARG A 214 -17.36 2.96 -13.06
CA ARG A 214 -16.06 3.46 -12.56
C ARG A 214 -15.37 4.36 -13.56
N LEU A 215 -15.38 4.02 -14.85
CA LEU A 215 -14.81 4.85 -15.90
C LEU A 215 -15.47 6.23 -15.92
N VAL A 216 -16.80 6.27 -16.01
CA VAL A 216 -17.56 7.53 -16.06
C VAL A 216 -17.34 8.35 -14.79
N THR A 217 -17.44 7.72 -13.61
CA THR A 217 -17.23 8.38 -12.31
C THR A 217 -15.82 8.99 -12.22
N ASN A 218 -14.80 8.25 -12.62
CA ASN A 218 -13.42 8.72 -12.59
C ASN A 218 -13.18 9.87 -13.56
N LEU A 219 -13.84 9.86 -14.73
CA LEU A 219 -13.74 10.94 -15.71
C LEU A 219 -14.34 12.24 -15.18
N PHE A 220 -15.55 12.21 -14.64
CA PHE A 220 -16.19 13.38 -14.03
C PHE A 220 -15.41 13.90 -12.81
N LYS A 221 -14.90 12.99 -11.97
CA LYS A 221 -14.06 13.36 -10.82
C LYS A 221 -12.74 14.02 -11.25
N SER A 222 -12.15 13.57 -12.36
CA SER A 222 -10.87 14.09 -12.84
C SER A 222 -11.00 15.42 -13.58
N THR A 223 -12.15 15.69 -14.18
CA THR A 223 -12.46 16.95 -14.89
C THR A 223 -13.05 18.02 -13.96
N THR A 224 -13.35 17.70 -12.71
CA THR A 224 -13.86 18.66 -11.71
C THR A 224 -12.70 19.30 -10.96
N PRO A 225 -12.56 20.65 -10.96
CA PRO A 225 -11.48 21.33 -10.27
C PRO A 225 -11.44 21.00 -8.76
N LYS A 226 -10.23 20.93 -8.19
CA LYS A 226 -10.07 20.64 -6.77
C LYS A 226 -10.58 21.81 -5.93
N GLY A 227 -11.51 21.53 -5.02
CA GLY A 227 -12.10 22.53 -4.13
C GLY A 227 -13.30 23.28 -4.72
N SER A 228 -13.66 23.05 -5.98
CA SER A 228 -14.97 23.44 -6.50
C SER A 228 -15.97 22.32 -6.19
N GLN A 229 -17.04 22.63 -5.47
CA GLN A 229 -18.27 21.86 -5.60
C GLN A 229 -19.11 22.52 -6.71
N SER A 230 -19.71 21.70 -7.56
CA SER A 230 -20.66 22.20 -8.55
C SER A 230 -21.78 22.93 -7.80
N GLN A 231 -22.07 24.17 -8.21
CA GLN A 231 -23.15 24.95 -7.60
C GLN A 231 -24.52 24.28 -7.81
N ASP A 232 -24.63 23.45 -8.85
CA ASP A 232 -25.84 22.71 -9.17
C ASP A 232 -25.50 21.27 -9.60
N PRO A 233 -25.55 20.30 -8.65
CA PRO A 233 -25.22 18.90 -8.90
C PRO A 233 -26.12 18.21 -9.94
N PHE A 234 -27.27 18.79 -10.26
CA PHE A 234 -28.21 18.22 -11.24
C PHE A 234 -27.55 18.04 -12.61
N TRP A 235 -26.91 19.09 -13.14
CA TRP A 235 -26.32 19.07 -14.48
C TRP A 235 -25.19 18.05 -14.62
N ASP A 236 -24.33 17.94 -13.61
CA ASP A 236 -23.25 16.96 -13.60
C ASP A 236 -23.78 15.52 -13.51
N THR A 237 -24.83 15.31 -12.70
CA THR A 237 -25.46 13.99 -12.55
C THR A 237 -26.14 13.56 -13.85
N ALA A 238 -26.91 14.46 -14.46
CA ALA A 238 -27.61 14.18 -15.71
C ALA A 238 -26.63 13.99 -16.89
N ALA A 239 -25.57 14.79 -16.97
CA ALA A 239 -24.51 14.60 -17.96
C ALA A 239 -23.78 13.25 -17.77
N SER A 240 -23.60 12.82 -16.52
CA SER A 240 -23.05 11.50 -16.21
C SER A 240 -24.00 10.37 -16.64
N MET A 241 -25.32 10.53 -16.50
CA MET A 241 -26.30 9.54 -16.97
C MET A 241 -26.26 9.42 -18.49
N LEU A 242 -26.22 10.55 -19.21
CA LEU A 242 -26.06 10.55 -20.66
C LEU A 242 -24.77 9.83 -21.08
N LEU A 243 -23.63 10.13 -20.44
CA LEU A 243 -22.38 9.44 -20.76
C LEU A 243 -22.44 7.94 -20.47
N LEU A 244 -23.10 7.52 -19.39
CA LEU A 244 -23.32 6.10 -19.10
C LEU A 244 -24.13 5.44 -20.21
N ALA A 245 -25.23 6.05 -20.65
CA ALA A 245 -26.05 5.53 -21.75
C ALA A 245 -25.20 5.32 -23.02
N LEU A 246 -24.40 6.32 -23.41
CA LEU A 246 -23.54 6.24 -24.60
C LEU A 246 -22.46 5.16 -24.48
N VAL A 247 -21.76 5.08 -23.33
CA VAL A 247 -20.69 4.09 -23.12
C VAL A 247 -21.27 2.68 -23.05
N PHE A 248 -22.42 2.49 -22.39
CA PHE A 248 -23.09 1.19 -22.36
C PHE A 248 -23.57 0.76 -23.74
N TYR A 249 -24.12 1.67 -24.53
CA TYR A 249 -24.52 1.38 -25.90
C TYR A 249 -23.31 0.91 -26.71
N LEU A 250 -22.21 1.68 -26.73
CA LEU A 250 -21.02 1.29 -27.48
C LEU A 250 -20.43 -0.03 -26.98
N LYS A 251 -20.38 -0.24 -25.67
CA LYS A 251 -19.78 -1.45 -25.10
C LYS A 251 -20.48 -2.73 -25.54
N TYR A 252 -21.81 -2.71 -25.58
CA TYR A 252 -22.62 -3.91 -25.78
C TYR A 252 -23.12 -4.09 -27.21
N GLU A 253 -23.41 -2.99 -27.92
CA GLU A 253 -24.05 -3.04 -29.24
C GLU A 253 -23.09 -2.69 -30.38
N ALA A 254 -22.07 -1.85 -30.14
CA ALA A 254 -21.15 -1.42 -31.20
C ALA A 254 -20.00 -2.41 -31.42
N PRO A 255 -19.50 -2.54 -32.66
CA PRO A 255 -18.33 -3.36 -32.97
C PRO A 255 -17.07 -2.80 -32.27
N LYS A 256 -16.09 -3.67 -32.01
CA LYS A 256 -14.95 -3.36 -31.13
C LYS A 256 -14.10 -2.17 -31.60
N ASP A 257 -14.04 -1.93 -32.91
CA ASP A 257 -13.33 -0.80 -33.52
C ASP A 257 -14.04 0.55 -33.30
N GLU A 258 -15.35 0.54 -33.10
CA GLU A 258 -16.15 1.73 -32.74
C GLU A 258 -16.22 1.99 -31.23
N GLN A 259 -15.74 1.05 -30.40
CA GLN A 259 -15.73 1.18 -28.95
C GLN A 259 -14.62 2.13 -28.48
N ASN A 260 -14.80 3.44 -28.69
CA ASN A 260 -13.81 4.46 -28.36
C ASN A 260 -14.47 5.82 -28.03
N PHE A 261 -13.70 6.73 -27.43
CA PHE A 261 -14.20 8.06 -27.06
C PHE A 261 -14.51 8.99 -28.25
N PRO A 262 -13.78 8.92 -29.38
CA PRO A 262 -14.22 9.60 -30.60
C PRO A 262 -15.66 9.25 -30.99
N MET A 263 -16.02 7.96 -30.96
CA MET A 263 -17.39 7.53 -31.24
C MET A 263 -18.40 7.98 -30.17
N VAL A 264 -18.00 8.04 -28.90
CA VAL A 264 -18.84 8.68 -27.85
C VAL A 264 -19.15 10.13 -28.23
N MET A 265 -18.18 10.87 -28.76
CA MET A 265 -18.38 12.25 -29.22
C MET A 265 -19.26 12.33 -30.48
N GLU A 266 -19.17 11.35 -31.39
CA GLU A 266 -20.09 11.27 -32.53
C GLU A 266 -21.52 10.99 -32.10
N LEU A 267 -21.75 10.03 -31.20
CA LEU A 267 -23.08 9.75 -30.65
C LEU A 267 -23.65 10.98 -29.93
N LEU A 268 -22.82 11.71 -29.17
CA LEU A 268 -23.25 12.93 -28.51
C LEU A 268 -23.68 14.01 -29.51
N ARG A 269 -22.97 14.16 -30.64
CA ARG A 269 -23.35 15.06 -31.74
C ARG A 269 -24.60 14.60 -32.48
N ALA A 270 -24.80 13.29 -32.60
CA ALA A 270 -25.94 12.69 -33.26
C ALA A 270 -27.25 12.84 -32.45
N GLY A 271 -27.16 13.22 -31.17
CA GLY A 271 -28.31 13.48 -30.31
C GLY A 271 -28.89 14.89 -30.38
N ASP A 272 -28.74 15.61 -31.50
CA ASP A 272 -29.15 17.02 -31.59
C ASP A 272 -30.60 17.26 -31.14
N VAL A 273 -30.83 18.30 -30.35
CA VAL A 273 -32.14 18.63 -29.78
C VAL A 273 -32.61 19.98 -30.33
N ARG A 274 -33.75 19.97 -31.03
CA ARG A 274 -34.37 21.18 -31.58
C ARG A 274 -35.39 21.74 -30.61
N GLU A 275 -35.23 23.01 -30.24
CA GLU A 275 -36.15 23.69 -29.32
C GLU A 275 -37.47 24.10 -29.99
N ASP A 276 -37.47 24.26 -31.32
CA ASP A 276 -38.61 24.75 -32.09
C ASP A 276 -39.46 23.63 -32.72
N ASP A 277 -39.06 22.36 -32.54
CA ASP A 277 -39.70 21.20 -33.15
C ASP A 277 -39.70 20.01 -32.18
N ASP A 278 -40.75 19.93 -31.36
CA ASP A 278 -40.96 18.85 -30.39
C ASP A 278 -41.16 17.48 -31.07
N SER A 279 -41.37 17.44 -32.39
CA SER A 279 -41.53 16.19 -33.16
C SER A 279 -40.22 15.69 -33.77
N TYR A 280 -39.14 16.45 -33.63
CA TYR A 280 -37.84 16.06 -34.15
C TYR A 280 -37.27 14.87 -33.37
N ILE A 281 -36.92 13.82 -34.11
CA ILE A 281 -36.24 12.63 -33.60
C ILE A 281 -34.80 12.69 -34.12
N SER A 282 -33.83 12.67 -33.22
CA SER A 282 -32.43 12.69 -33.59
C SER A 282 -31.96 11.28 -34.04
N PRO A 283 -30.87 11.17 -34.82
CA PRO A 283 -30.28 9.86 -35.13
C PRO A 283 -29.90 9.04 -33.88
N LEU A 284 -29.57 9.69 -32.77
CA LEU A 284 -29.34 9.01 -31.49
C LEU A 284 -30.64 8.43 -30.93
N ASP A 285 -31.74 9.19 -30.98
CA ASP A 285 -33.06 8.73 -30.52
C ASP A 285 -33.51 7.50 -31.30
N GLU A 286 -33.43 7.53 -32.63
CA GLU A 286 -33.77 6.38 -33.46
C GLU A 286 -32.96 5.12 -33.12
N LEU A 287 -31.70 5.31 -32.72
CA LEU A 287 -30.79 4.24 -32.36
C LEU A 287 -31.18 3.62 -31.01
N PHE A 288 -31.56 4.43 -30.03
CA PHE A 288 -32.10 3.94 -28.76
C PHE A 288 -33.51 3.35 -28.92
N ASP A 289 -34.37 3.88 -29.79
CA ASP A 289 -35.69 3.31 -30.09
C ASP A 289 -35.58 1.91 -30.73
N ARG A 290 -34.60 1.71 -31.62
CA ARG A 290 -34.29 0.39 -32.19
C ARG A 290 -33.77 -0.58 -31.14
N LEU A 291 -32.91 -0.10 -30.23
CA LEU A 291 -32.44 -0.90 -29.11
C LEU A 291 -33.60 -1.29 -28.19
N GLU A 292 -34.54 -0.39 -27.92
CA GLU A 292 -35.74 -0.67 -27.13
C GLU A 292 -36.61 -1.75 -27.77
N THR A 293 -36.77 -1.71 -29.09
CA THR A 293 -37.53 -2.73 -29.83
C THR A 293 -36.87 -4.11 -29.72
N THR A 294 -35.54 -4.15 -29.67
CA THR A 294 -34.77 -5.40 -29.67
C THR A 294 -34.54 -5.97 -28.27
N ASN A 295 -34.22 -5.11 -27.30
CA ASN A 295 -33.92 -5.46 -25.92
C ASN A 295 -34.40 -4.36 -24.95
N PRO A 296 -35.68 -4.36 -24.54
CA PRO A 296 -36.27 -3.33 -23.69
C PRO A 296 -35.61 -3.16 -22.30
N GLU A 297 -34.93 -4.20 -21.82
CA GLU A 297 -34.28 -4.23 -20.49
C GLU A 297 -32.79 -3.84 -20.53
N HIS A 298 -32.28 -3.43 -21.69
CA HIS A 298 -30.88 -3.07 -21.87
C HIS A 298 -30.47 -1.92 -20.94
N ILE A 299 -29.31 -2.03 -20.30
CA ILE A 299 -28.85 -1.05 -19.29
C ILE A 299 -28.65 0.35 -19.88
N ALA A 300 -28.19 0.45 -21.14
CA ALA A 300 -28.06 1.73 -21.83
C ALA A 300 -29.40 2.48 -21.91
N LEU A 301 -30.51 1.77 -22.16
CA LEU A 301 -31.86 2.37 -22.23
C LEU A 301 -32.30 2.93 -20.89
N LYS A 302 -31.97 2.25 -19.79
CA LYS A 302 -32.32 2.71 -18.44
C LYS A 302 -31.73 4.10 -18.17
N TYR A 303 -30.44 4.26 -18.45
CA TYR A 303 -29.78 5.56 -18.33
C TYR A 303 -30.24 6.58 -19.38
N TYR A 304 -30.55 6.14 -20.61
CA TYR A 304 -31.03 7.03 -21.66
C TYR A 304 -32.40 7.63 -21.33
N ARG A 305 -33.34 6.80 -20.86
CA ARG A 305 -34.68 7.24 -20.43
C ARG A 305 -34.63 8.20 -19.25
N ASP A 306 -33.76 7.94 -18.28
CA ASP A 306 -33.56 8.84 -17.13
C ASP A 306 -33.10 10.23 -17.60
N TYR A 307 -32.17 10.27 -18.56
CA TYR A 307 -31.74 11.50 -19.22
C TYR A 307 -32.88 12.17 -20.03
N HIS A 308 -33.62 11.39 -20.84
CA HIS A 308 -34.59 11.87 -21.83
C HIS A 308 -35.97 12.25 -21.22
N SER A 309 -36.03 12.50 -19.90
CA SER A 309 -37.27 12.84 -19.18
C SER A 309 -37.56 14.35 -19.07
N GLY A 310 -36.60 15.20 -19.49
CA GLY A 310 -36.69 16.66 -19.39
C GLY A 310 -37.19 17.36 -20.66
N SER A 311 -37.43 18.67 -20.58
CA SER A 311 -37.76 19.50 -21.74
C SER A 311 -36.59 19.62 -22.72
N ALA A 312 -36.85 19.93 -23.99
CA ALA A 312 -35.81 20.12 -25.02
C ALA A 312 -34.68 21.06 -24.57
N LYS A 313 -35.03 22.19 -23.94
CA LYS A 313 -34.07 23.15 -23.36
C LYS A 313 -33.18 22.52 -22.27
N THR A 314 -33.75 21.63 -21.46
CA THR A 314 -33.04 20.92 -20.38
C THR A 314 -32.09 19.89 -20.98
N LEU A 315 -32.55 19.08 -21.94
CA LEU A 315 -31.74 18.07 -22.64
C LEU A 315 -30.52 18.72 -23.31
N LYS A 316 -30.74 19.83 -24.04
CA LYS A 316 -29.68 20.61 -24.67
C LYS A 316 -28.66 21.15 -23.65
N SER A 317 -29.12 21.62 -22.50
CA SER A 317 -28.23 22.09 -21.42
C SER A 317 -27.38 20.95 -20.83
N ILE A 318 -27.95 19.74 -20.70
CA ILE A 318 -27.22 18.54 -20.26
C ILE A 318 -26.18 18.12 -21.30
N GLN A 319 -26.52 18.13 -22.59
CA GLN A 319 -25.57 17.82 -23.67
C GLN A 319 -24.42 18.81 -23.74
N ILE A 320 -24.69 20.11 -23.61
CA ILE A 320 -23.65 21.15 -23.53
C ILE A 320 -22.74 20.90 -22.33
N THR A 321 -23.31 20.52 -21.18
CA THR A 321 -22.55 20.18 -19.98
C THR A 321 -21.61 18.99 -20.24
N LEU A 322 -22.11 17.91 -20.84
CA LEU A 322 -21.30 16.74 -21.17
C LEU A 322 -20.21 17.08 -22.21
N ALA A 323 -20.57 17.80 -23.27
CA ALA A 323 -19.64 18.21 -24.32
C ALA A 323 -18.50 19.08 -23.76
N ALA A 324 -18.78 19.98 -22.83
CA ALA A 324 -17.76 20.78 -22.15
C ALA A 324 -16.80 19.91 -21.30
N ARG A 325 -17.31 18.88 -20.64
CA ARG A 325 -16.48 17.92 -19.87
C ARG A 325 -15.60 17.07 -20.78
N LEU A 326 -16.06 16.77 -21.99
CA LEU A 326 -15.37 15.95 -22.98
C LEU A 326 -14.61 16.75 -24.05
N GLU A 327 -14.51 18.09 -23.92
CA GLU A 327 -13.93 18.99 -24.93
C GLU A 327 -12.56 18.52 -25.46
N LYS A 328 -11.71 17.97 -24.59
CA LYS A 328 -10.37 17.50 -24.97
C LYS A 328 -10.40 16.34 -25.98
N PHE A 329 -11.47 15.56 -26.03
CA PHE A 329 -11.67 14.49 -27.02
C PHE A 329 -12.03 15.00 -28.41
N ASN A 330 -12.34 16.30 -28.57
CA ASN A 330 -12.49 16.90 -29.90
C ASN A 330 -11.14 17.15 -30.59
N LEU A 331 -10.02 17.09 -29.87
CA LEU A 331 -8.70 17.25 -30.47
C LEU A 331 -8.35 15.98 -31.25
N GLU A 332 -8.05 16.12 -32.54
CA GLU A 332 -7.63 15.02 -33.43
C GLU A 332 -6.43 14.24 -32.86
N SER A 333 -5.51 14.95 -32.21
CA SER A 333 -4.36 14.33 -31.54
C SER A 333 -4.76 13.40 -30.39
N LEU A 334 -5.85 13.72 -29.68
CA LEU A 334 -6.35 12.88 -28.59
C LEU A 334 -7.25 11.76 -29.12
N ALA A 335 -8.03 12.03 -30.17
CA ALA A 335 -8.84 11.02 -30.83
C ALA A 335 -8.00 9.89 -31.42
N SER A 336 -6.82 10.23 -31.97
CA SER A 336 -5.86 9.24 -32.48
C SER A 336 -5.13 8.42 -31.40
N LEU A 337 -5.36 8.71 -30.10
CA LEU A 337 -4.82 7.89 -29.01
C LEU A 337 -5.66 6.65 -28.69
N THR A 338 -6.83 6.45 -29.27
CA THR A 338 -7.70 5.30 -28.96
C THR A 338 -7.77 4.31 -30.10
#